data_AF-A0AAV6NEQ2-F1
#
_entry.id   AF-A0AAV6NEQ2-F1
#
_cell.length_a   1.000
_cell.length_b   1.000
_cell.length_c   1.000
_cell.angle_alpha   90.00
_cell.angle_beta   90.00
_cell.angle_gamma   90.00
#
_symmetry.space_group_name_H-M   'P 1'
#
loop_
_entity.id
_entity.type
_entity.pdbx_description
1 polymer ?
#
loop_
_entity_poly.entity_id
_entity_poly.type
_entity_poly.pdbx_seq_one_letter_code
_entity_poly.pdbx_strand_id
1 'polypeptide(L)'
;MIVAPGAFFDEKWYGEFLRKTGPGVVDVLTHHIYNMGAGDDPKLIYRFINSTYLSQVSNTFEHLENVIQKNVPWSAAWVGEAGGAYQGGSPHISYTFINSFWYLDQLEMASMYNTKVYCRQTLIGEFYGVIKSSTLLPTPDYYGINLSLRKGKVSKGQRMKIDSPREEYHLTPKDGLVRSSTVLLNGNPLETTKEGDIRNLIPVYRPSNSSIHIAGWSIAFIVVPHFVAPACN
;
A
#
# COMPACT_ATOMS: atom_id res chain seq x y z
N MET A 1 -13.13 -19.71 -10.89
CA MET A 1 -12.61 -18.73 -9.92
C MET A 1 -13.78 -18.04 -9.23
N ILE A 2 -14.06 -18.41 -7.99
CA ILE A 2 -15.02 -17.81 -7.08
C ILE A 2 -14.25 -17.03 -6.03
N VAL A 3 -14.55 -15.74 -5.94
CA VAL A 3 -13.93 -14.78 -5.03
C VAL A 3 -15.00 -14.35 -4.04
N ALA A 4 -14.81 -14.66 -2.76
CA ALA A 4 -15.83 -14.50 -1.75
C ALA A 4 -15.21 -14.33 -0.36
N PRO A 5 -15.92 -13.76 0.63
CA PRO A 5 -17.32 -13.34 0.57
C PRO A 5 -17.53 -11.82 0.42
N GLY A 6 -16.46 -11.02 0.31
CA GLY A 6 -16.56 -9.55 0.31
C GLY A 6 -17.06 -8.99 1.64
N ALA A 7 -16.53 -9.49 2.76
CA ALA A 7 -16.95 -9.10 4.10
C ALA A 7 -15.77 -8.68 4.99
N PHE A 8 -16.01 -7.98 6.09
CA PHE A 8 -15.01 -7.84 7.14
C PHE A 8 -14.64 -9.20 7.71
N PHE A 9 -13.37 -9.40 8.06
CA PHE A 9 -12.92 -10.68 8.59
C PHE A 9 -13.44 -10.91 10.01
N ASP A 10 -14.17 -12.01 10.18
CA ASP A 10 -14.54 -12.58 11.48
C ASP A 10 -14.26 -14.07 11.43
N GLU A 11 -13.37 -14.56 12.28
CA GLU A 11 -12.84 -15.92 12.19
C GLU A 11 -13.94 -16.99 12.32
N LYS A 12 -14.91 -16.78 13.21
CA LYS A 12 -16.01 -17.73 13.44
C LYS A 12 -16.94 -17.80 12.23
N TRP A 13 -17.34 -16.65 11.71
CA TRP A 13 -18.22 -16.56 10.55
C TRP A 13 -17.54 -17.10 9.29
N TYR A 14 -16.25 -16.79 9.06
CA TYR A 14 -15.49 -17.37 7.95
C TYR A 14 -15.41 -18.89 8.08
N GLY A 15 -15.17 -19.41 9.29
CA GLY A 15 -15.19 -20.86 9.55
C GLY A 15 -16.53 -21.52 9.20
N GLU A 16 -17.66 -20.90 9.56
CA GLU A 16 -18.98 -21.41 9.18
C GLU A 16 -19.23 -21.32 7.67
N PHE A 17 -18.87 -20.20 7.04
CA PHE A 17 -18.99 -20.00 5.60
C PHE A 17 -18.24 -21.08 4.82
N LEU A 18 -16.99 -21.36 5.20
CA LEU A 18 -16.16 -22.39 4.57
C LEU A 18 -16.73 -23.80 4.79
N ARG A 19 -17.24 -24.09 5.99
CA ARG A 19 -17.90 -25.36 6.29
C ARG A 19 -19.17 -25.58 5.45
N LYS A 20 -19.93 -24.51 5.19
CA LYS A 20 -21.17 -24.55 4.41
C LYS A 20 -20.92 -24.65 2.91
N THR A 21 -19.92 -23.97 2.39
CA THR A 21 -19.56 -23.99 0.96
C THR A 21 -18.86 -25.29 0.57
N GLY A 22 -18.02 -25.84 1.46
CA GLY A 22 -17.32 -27.09 1.24
C GLY A 22 -16.05 -26.96 0.40
N PRO A 23 -15.27 -28.05 0.27
CA PRO A 23 -13.96 -28.00 -0.35
C PRO A 23 -13.98 -27.63 -1.83
N GLY A 24 -13.01 -26.84 -2.27
CA GLY A 24 -12.79 -26.48 -3.68
C GLY A 24 -13.80 -25.49 -4.29
N VAL A 25 -14.76 -24.99 -3.51
CA VAL A 25 -15.76 -24.03 -4.02
C VAL A 25 -15.21 -22.60 -4.05
N VAL A 26 -14.54 -22.16 -2.99
CA VAL A 26 -14.00 -20.80 -2.88
C VAL A 26 -12.52 -20.80 -3.25
N ASP A 27 -12.19 -20.22 -4.40
CA ASP A 27 -10.82 -20.11 -4.90
C ASP A 27 -10.05 -19.01 -4.18
N VAL A 28 -10.74 -17.96 -3.73
CA VAL A 28 -10.14 -16.80 -3.04
C VAL A 28 -11.01 -16.38 -1.87
N LEU A 29 -10.39 -16.29 -0.70
CA LEU A 29 -10.97 -15.64 0.48
C LEU A 29 -10.62 -14.15 0.49
N THR A 30 -11.64 -13.32 0.31
CA THR A 30 -11.52 -11.85 0.37
C THR A 30 -11.96 -11.32 1.72
N HIS A 31 -11.30 -10.28 2.22
CA HIS A 31 -11.83 -9.47 3.32
C HIS A 31 -11.76 -7.96 3.05
N HIS A 32 -12.55 -7.18 3.78
CA HIS A 32 -12.54 -5.71 3.73
C HIS A 32 -11.70 -5.11 4.86
N ILE A 33 -11.06 -3.97 4.61
CA ILE A 33 -10.28 -3.25 5.63
C ILE A 33 -10.62 -1.76 5.66
N TYR A 34 -11.12 -1.29 6.81
CA TYR A 34 -11.32 0.12 7.15
C TYR A 34 -10.93 0.37 8.59
N ASN A 35 -9.66 0.19 8.90
CA ASN A 35 -9.18 0.08 10.26
C ASN A 35 -8.86 1.43 10.93
N MET A 36 -8.90 2.56 10.21
CA MET A 36 -8.54 3.86 10.82
C MET A 36 -9.72 4.54 11.49
N GLY A 37 -10.96 4.32 11.08
CA GLY A 37 -12.16 4.91 11.71
C GLY A 37 -13.06 5.69 10.75
N ALA A 38 -13.98 6.47 11.32
CA ALA A 38 -14.93 7.27 10.54
C ALA A 38 -14.26 8.46 9.88
N GLY A 39 -14.66 8.77 8.63
CA GLY A 39 -14.11 9.90 7.87
C GLY A 39 -14.36 11.27 8.51
N ASP A 40 -15.42 11.38 9.30
CA ASP A 40 -15.85 12.60 10.00
C ASP A 40 -15.29 12.72 11.43
N ASP A 41 -14.53 11.73 11.93
CA ASP A 41 -13.91 11.78 13.26
C ASP A 41 -12.83 12.88 13.31
N PRO A 42 -13.00 13.95 14.13
CA PRO A 42 -12.04 15.04 14.22
C PRO A 42 -10.67 14.59 14.80
N LYS A 43 -10.63 13.43 15.47
CA LYS A 43 -9.42 12.85 16.06
C LYS A 43 -8.81 11.74 15.19
N LEU A 44 -9.35 11.49 13.99
CA LEU A 44 -8.90 10.43 13.09
C LEU A 44 -7.39 10.48 12.82
N ILE A 45 -6.82 11.68 12.67
CA ILE A 45 -5.39 11.89 12.37
C ILE A 45 -4.46 11.22 13.40
N TYR A 46 -4.85 11.14 14.67
CA TYR A 46 -4.01 10.55 15.71
C TYR A 46 -3.77 9.06 15.51
N ARG A 47 -4.67 8.38 14.79
CA ARG A 47 -4.51 6.96 14.44
C ARG A 47 -3.53 6.79 13.27
N PHE A 48 -3.54 7.70 12.29
CA PHE A 48 -2.62 7.69 11.14
C PHE A 48 -1.16 7.94 11.50
N ILE A 49 -0.89 8.57 12.64
CA ILE A 49 0.46 8.84 13.13
C ILE A 49 0.93 7.89 14.24
N ASN A 50 0.07 6.95 14.64
CA ASN A 50 0.35 6.03 15.73
C ASN A 50 0.77 4.68 15.16
N SER A 51 2.07 4.36 15.20
CA SER A 51 2.62 3.11 14.69
C SER A 51 1.98 1.88 15.37
N THR A 52 1.78 1.92 16.69
CA THR A 52 1.12 0.83 17.42
C THR A 52 -0.31 0.61 16.93
N TYR A 53 -1.02 1.66 16.54
CA TYR A 53 -2.36 1.53 15.97
C TYR A 53 -2.32 0.95 14.55
N LEU A 54 -1.41 1.45 13.70
CA LEU A 54 -1.22 0.96 12.33
C LEU A 54 -0.92 -0.54 12.30
N SER A 55 -0.04 -1.02 13.17
CA SER A 55 0.36 -2.43 13.20
C SER A 55 -0.74 -3.39 13.67
N GLN A 56 -1.82 -2.94 14.31
CA GLN A 56 -2.87 -3.86 14.82
C GLN A 56 -3.53 -4.72 13.73
N VAL A 57 -3.57 -4.22 12.49
CA VAL A 57 -4.15 -4.96 11.36
C VAL A 57 -3.37 -6.22 10.99
N SER A 58 -2.10 -6.34 11.40
CA SER A 58 -1.30 -7.54 11.17
C SER A 58 -1.97 -8.79 11.72
N ASN A 59 -2.64 -8.68 12.88
CA ASN A 59 -3.37 -9.80 13.49
C ASN A 59 -4.49 -10.32 12.57
N THR A 60 -5.18 -9.43 11.86
CA THR A 60 -6.22 -9.83 10.90
C THR A 60 -5.63 -10.61 9.74
N PHE A 61 -4.49 -10.17 9.21
CA PHE A 61 -3.81 -10.88 8.12
C PHE A 61 -3.27 -12.25 8.58
N GLU A 62 -2.62 -12.31 9.74
CA GLU A 62 -2.12 -13.55 10.34
C GLU A 62 -3.24 -14.57 10.57
N HIS A 63 -4.37 -14.13 11.14
CA HIS A 63 -5.50 -15.03 11.40
C HIS A 63 -6.12 -15.56 10.11
N LEU A 64 -6.28 -14.71 9.08
CA LEU A 64 -6.79 -15.14 7.78
C LEU A 64 -5.84 -16.14 7.11
N GLU A 65 -4.53 -15.89 7.15
CA GLU A 65 -3.52 -16.82 6.64
C GLU A 65 -3.61 -18.17 7.36
N ASN A 66 -3.72 -18.16 8.69
CA ASN A 66 -3.90 -19.36 9.50
C ASN A 66 -5.17 -20.14 9.13
N VAL A 67 -6.29 -19.45 8.89
CA VAL A 67 -7.54 -20.07 8.44
C VAL A 67 -7.36 -20.74 7.08
N ILE A 68 -6.66 -20.09 6.14
CA ILE A 68 -6.39 -20.64 4.81
C ILE A 68 -5.51 -21.88 4.91
N GLN A 69 -4.38 -21.79 5.61
CA GLN A 69 -3.43 -22.90 5.73
C GLN A 69 -4.07 -24.14 6.38
N LYS A 70 -4.96 -23.95 7.36
CA LYS A 70 -5.58 -25.06 8.10
C LYS A 70 -6.82 -25.63 7.42
N ASN A 71 -7.69 -24.78 6.89
CA ASN A 71 -9.05 -25.18 6.50
C ASN A 71 -9.25 -25.22 4.98
N VAL A 72 -8.54 -24.39 4.22
CA VAL A 72 -8.77 -24.22 2.77
C VAL A 72 -7.46 -24.01 2.00
N PRO A 73 -6.52 -24.97 2.02
CA PRO A 73 -5.16 -24.79 1.45
C PRO A 73 -5.13 -24.58 -0.07
N TRP A 74 -6.25 -24.82 -0.78
CA TRP A 74 -6.39 -24.50 -2.21
C TRP A 74 -6.72 -23.02 -2.47
N SER A 75 -7.10 -22.26 -1.44
CA SER A 75 -7.54 -20.87 -1.54
C SER A 75 -6.38 -19.89 -1.36
N ALA A 76 -6.60 -18.64 -1.76
CA ALA A 76 -5.67 -17.52 -1.53
C ALA A 76 -6.35 -16.36 -0.80
N ALA A 77 -5.58 -15.60 -0.02
CA ALA A 77 -6.06 -14.40 0.67
C ALA A 77 -5.99 -13.18 -0.26
N TRP A 78 -7.08 -12.41 -0.34
CA TRP A 78 -7.14 -11.11 -1.01
C TRP A 78 -7.72 -10.06 -0.06
N VAL A 79 -7.22 -8.83 -0.11
CA VAL A 79 -7.98 -7.67 0.35
C VAL A 79 -8.92 -7.27 -0.77
N GLY A 80 -10.22 -7.55 -0.61
CA GLY A 80 -11.24 -7.31 -1.63
C GLY A 80 -11.66 -5.85 -1.73
N GLU A 81 -11.52 -5.09 -0.64
CA GLU A 81 -11.82 -3.67 -0.55
C GLU A 81 -11.07 -3.08 0.64
N ALA A 82 -10.34 -1.98 0.45
CA ALA A 82 -9.70 -1.29 1.56
C ALA A 82 -9.61 0.22 1.43
N GLY A 83 -9.85 0.93 2.52
CA GLY A 83 -9.60 2.35 2.66
C GLY A 83 -9.16 2.65 4.10
N GLY A 84 -8.46 3.75 4.33
CA GLY A 84 -8.03 4.08 5.70
C GLY A 84 -9.25 4.33 6.59
N ALA A 85 -10.05 5.32 6.19
CA ALA A 85 -11.28 5.68 6.87
C ALA A 85 -12.51 5.27 6.05
N TYR A 86 -13.54 4.78 6.73
CA TYR A 86 -14.84 4.46 6.12
C TYR A 86 -15.68 5.73 5.88
N GLN A 87 -16.92 5.59 5.39
CA GLN A 87 -17.82 6.72 5.04
C GLN A 87 -17.22 7.66 3.97
N GLY A 88 -16.62 7.09 2.92
CA GLY A 88 -16.01 7.87 1.84
C GLY A 88 -14.64 8.44 2.18
N GLY A 89 -14.11 8.19 3.38
CA GLY A 89 -12.83 8.74 3.82
C GLY A 89 -12.97 10.14 4.42
N SER A 90 -11.85 10.72 4.84
CA SER A 90 -11.84 12.02 5.50
C SER A 90 -11.39 13.14 4.56
N PRO A 91 -12.15 14.24 4.44
CA PRO A 91 -11.80 15.35 3.54
C PRO A 91 -10.47 16.04 3.87
N HIS A 92 -9.95 15.85 5.09
CA HIS A 92 -8.73 16.50 5.57
C HIS A 92 -7.53 15.55 5.66
N ILE A 93 -7.70 14.26 5.36
CA ILE A 93 -6.68 13.23 5.55
C ILE A 93 -6.54 12.37 4.30
N SER A 94 -7.64 11.85 3.75
CA SER A 94 -7.60 10.75 2.77
C SER A 94 -7.02 11.13 1.40
N TYR A 95 -6.96 12.42 1.06
CA TYR A 95 -6.29 12.94 -0.14
C TYR A 95 -4.89 13.52 0.11
N THR A 96 -4.34 13.31 1.31
CA THR A 96 -3.11 13.97 1.75
C THR A 96 -2.00 12.96 1.99
N PHE A 97 -0.77 13.46 2.10
CA PHE A 97 0.44 12.64 2.20
C PHE A 97 0.39 11.65 3.37
N ILE A 98 -0.25 12.01 4.48
CA ILE A 98 -0.33 11.13 5.65
C ILE A 98 -1.07 9.81 5.36
N ASN A 99 -2.02 9.81 4.41
CA ASN A 99 -2.76 8.60 4.04
C ASN A 99 -1.85 7.55 3.37
N SER A 100 -0.76 8.00 2.73
CA SER A 100 0.19 7.14 2.05
C SER A 100 1.00 6.27 3.01
N PHE A 101 1.22 6.72 4.26
CA PHE A 101 1.82 5.87 5.28
C PHE A 101 0.95 4.67 5.57
N TRP A 102 -0.33 4.87 5.89
CA TRP A 102 -1.27 3.77 6.11
C TRP A 102 -1.36 2.86 4.89
N TYR A 103 -1.46 3.43 3.69
CA TYR A 103 -1.70 2.64 2.49
C TYR A 103 -0.51 1.72 2.16
N LEU A 104 0.71 2.26 2.17
CA LEU A 104 1.91 1.48 1.85
C LEU A 104 2.26 0.49 2.95
N ASP A 105 2.17 0.89 4.22
CA ASP A 105 2.40 0.02 5.38
C ASP A 105 1.44 -1.19 5.37
N GLN A 106 0.15 -0.95 5.11
CA GLN A 106 -0.83 -2.02 5.04
C GLN A 106 -0.70 -2.91 3.81
N LEU A 107 -0.32 -2.34 2.66
CA LEU A 107 -0.02 -3.11 1.45
C LEU A 107 1.16 -4.05 1.67
N GLU A 108 2.23 -3.57 2.31
CA GLU A 108 3.41 -4.37 2.64
C GLU A 108 3.09 -5.44 3.69
N MET A 109 2.34 -5.11 4.74
CA MET A 109 1.84 -6.10 5.71
C MET A 109 1.03 -7.19 5.04
N ALA A 110 0.09 -6.85 4.14
CA ALA A 110 -0.70 -7.85 3.41
C ALA A 110 0.23 -8.81 2.64
N SER A 111 1.26 -8.28 1.97
CA SER A 111 2.25 -9.09 1.26
C SER A 111 3.05 -10.03 2.19
N MET A 112 3.36 -9.60 3.41
CA MET A 112 4.10 -10.44 4.39
C MET A 112 3.29 -11.67 4.83
N TYR A 113 1.96 -11.55 4.89
CA TYR A 113 1.04 -12.62 5.26
C TYR A 113 0.39 -13.29 4.03
N ASN A 114 1.17 -13.42 2.95
CA ASN A 114 0.81 -14.18 1.75
C ASN A 114 -0.49 -13.72 1.05
N THR A 115 -0.94 -12.49 1.27
CA THR A 115 -2.10 -11.90 0.57
C THR A 115 -1.69 -11.55 -0.86
N LYS A 116 -2.47 -12.02 -1.85
CA LYS A 116 -2.10 -11.99 -3.28
C LYS A 116 -2.58 -10.76 -4.03
N VAL A 117 -3.66 -10.14 -3.56
CA VAL A 117 -4.26 -8.97 -4.18
C VAL A 117 -4.69 -8.01 -3.08
N TYR A 118 -4.51 -6.72 -3.35
CA TYR A 118 -4.95 -5.65 -2.49
C TYR A 118 -5.77 -4.63 -3.29
N CYS A 119 -7.09 -4.65 -3.11
CA CYS A 119 -8.02 -3.76 -3.80
C CYS A 119 -8.22 -2.48 -3.01
N ARG A 120 -7.59 -1.39 -3.47
CA ARG A 120 -7.75 -0.06 -2.88
C ARG A 120 -9.08 0.56 -3.28
N GLN A 121 -9.93 0.82 -2.29
CA GLN A 121 -11.10 1.69 -2.43
C GLN A 121 -10.64 3.16 -2.39
N THR A 122 -10.87 3.96 -3.43
CA THR A 122 -11.30 3.59 -4.79
C THR A 122 -10.36 4.24 -5.80
N LEU A 123 -10.46 3.86 -7.07
CA LEU A 123 -9.70 4.53 -8.13
C LEU A 123 -10.11 6.00 -8.26
N ILE A 124 -11.41 6.27 -8.43
CA ILE A 124 -12.01 7.60 -8.54
C ILE A 124 -13.32 7.62 -7.74
N GLY A 125 -13.55 8.68 -6.97
CA GLY A 125 -14.76 8.87 -6.16
C GLY A 125 -14.44 8.96 -4.67
N GLU A 126 -15.28 9.69 -3.92
CA GLU A 126 -15.13 9.93 -2.48
C GLU A 126 -13.77 10.50 -2.05
N PHE A 127 -13.58 10.85 -0.77
CA PHE A 127 -12.35 11.46 -0.25
C PHE A 127 -11.11 10.55 -0.24
N TYR A 128 -11.27 9.22 -0.35
CA TYR A 128 -10.16 8.27 -0.39
C TYR A 128 -9.70 7.89 -1.81
N GLY A 129 -10.30 8.48 -2.85
CA GLY A 129 -9.98 8.18 -4.24
C GLY A 129 -8.49 8.37 -4.53
N VAL A 130 -7.86 7.41 -5.22
CA VAL A 130 -6.45 7.51 -5.64
C VAL A 130 -6.28 8.62 -6.70
N ILE A 131 -7.35 8.91 -7.43
CA ILE A 131 -7.49 10.07 -8.31
C ILE A 131 -8.66 10.92 -7.79
N LYS A 132 -8.44 12.23 -7.63
CA LYS A 132 -9.47 13.16 -7.18
C LYS A 132 -10.59 13.24 -8.22
N SER A 133 -11.83 12.95 -7.84
CA SER A 133 -12.97 12.96 -8.77
C SER A 133 -13.25 14.34 -9.36
N SER A 134 -12.98 15.41 -8.61
CA SER A 134 -13.26 16.79 -9.03
C SER A 134 -12.24 17.36 -10.03
N THR A 135 -11.00 16.86 -10.02
CA THR A 135 -9.91 17.42 -10.84
C THR A 135 -9.23 16.40 -11.74
N LEU A 136 -9.53 15.11 -11.56
CA LEU A 136 -8.82 13.97 -12.18
C LEU A 136 -7.31 13.98 -11.95
N LEU A 137 -6.86 14.65 -10.87
CA LEU A 137 -5.45 14.69 -10.50
C LEU A 137 -5.13 13.56 -9.51
N PRO A 138 -3.93 12.95 -9.62
CA PRO A 138 -3.47 11.93 -8.69
C PRO A 138 -3.32 12.49 -7.27
N THR A 139 -3.60 11.65 -6.29
CA THR A 139 -3.34 11.93 -4.87
C THR A 139 -1.95 11.45 -4.47
N PRO A 140 -1.46 11.79 -3.27
CA PRO A 140 -0.19 11.26 -2.77
C PRO A 140 -0.07 9.73 -2.84
N ASP A 141 -1.17 9.02 -2.59
CA ASP A 141 -1.22 7.55 -2.65
C ASP A 141 -0.90 7.01 -4.04
N TYR A 142 -1.33 7.71 -5.10
CA TYR A 142 -1.02 7.35 -6.47
C TYR A 142 0.49 7.27 -6.70
N TYR A 143 1.23 8.27 -6.21
CA TYR A 143 2.68 8.33 -6.41
C TYR A 143 3.41 7.26 -5.61
N GLY A 144 2.98 7.01 -4.37
CA GLY A 144 3.49 5.93 -3.53
C GLY A 144 3.33 4.56 -4.19
N ILE A 145 2.11 4.22 -4.66
CA ILE A 145 1.85 2.93 -5.29
C ILE A 145 2.56 2.80 -6.65
N ASN A 146 2.65 3.87 -7.44
CA ASN A 146 3.33 3.85 -8.72
C ASN A 146 4.83 3.54 -8.56
N LEU A 147 5.49 4.13 -7.55
CA LEU A 147 6.87 3.77 -7.21
C LEU A 147 6.99 2.32 -6.75
N SER A 148 6.13 1.87 -5.83
CA SER A 148 6.10 0.49 -5.34
C SER A 148 5.98 -0.54 -6.50
N LEU A 149 5.01 -0.35 -7.41
CA LEU A 149 4.78 -1.24 -8.55
C LEU A 149 5.93 -1.25 -9.57
N ARG A 150 6.55 -0.10 -9.84
CA ARG A 150 7.64 0.00 -10.82
C ARG A 150 8.95 -0.55 -10.27
N LYS A 151 9.17 -0.47 -8.96
CA LYS A 151 10.47 -0.74 -8.32
C LYS A 151 10.51 -2.03 -7.50
N GLY A 152 9.35 -2.62 -7.17
CA GLY A 152 9.25 -3.93 -6.50
C GLY A 152 9.53 -5.14 -7.39
N LYS A 153 9.84 -4.95 -8.69
CA LYS A 153 10.20 -6.06 -9.59
C LYS A 153 11.67 -6.43 -9.40
N VAL A 154 11.93 -7.66 -8.93
CA VAL A 154 13.28 -8.21 -8.93
C VAL A 154 13.65 -8.69 -10.33
N SER A 155 14.74 -8.17 -10.89
CA SER A 155 15.29 -8.64 -12.15
C SER A 155 16.10 -9.92 -11.95
N LYS A 156 15.87 -10.94 -12.78
CA LYS A 156 16.73 -12.13 -12.83
C LYS A 156 18.12 -11.78 -13.34
N GLY A 157 19.13 -12.04 -12.51
CA GLY A 157 20.53 -12.31 -12.84
C GLY A 157 21.26 -11.44 -13.86
N GLN A 158 22.10 -10.53 -13.37
CA GLN A 158 23.45 -10.30 -13.90
C GLN A 158 24.41 -10.13 -12.72
N ARG A 159 25.67 -10.56 -12.89
CA ARG A 159 26.73 -10.51 -11.88
C ARG A 159 26.85 -9.09 -11.31
N MET A 160 26.85 -8.96 -9.98
CA MET A 160 27.04 -7.67 -9.30
C MET A 160 28.24 -6.91 -9.89
N LYS A 161 28.02 -5.69 -10.36
CA LYS A 161 29.08 -4.69 -10.44
C LYS A 161 29.21 -4.11 -9.03
N ILE A 162 30.33 -4.41 -8.38
CA ILE A 162 30.62 -4.13 -6.96
C ILE A 162 30.45 -2.64 -6.58
N ASP A 163 30.35 -1.73 -7.56
CA ASP A 163 30.19 -0.28 -7.33
C ASP A 163 29.00 0.35 -8.08
N SER A 164 27.96 -0.41 -8.44
CA SER A 164 26.78 0.22 -9.07
C SER A 164 26.13 1.21 -8.09
N PRO A 165 25.79 2.44 -8.52
CA PRO A 165 25.05 3.34 -7.65
C PRO A 165 23.64 2.79 -7.41
N ARG A 166 23.15 2.97 -6.18
CA ARG A 166 21.75 2.70 -5.85
C ARG A 166 20.88 3.89 -6.28
N GLU A 167 19.63 3.61 -6.61
CA GLU A 167 18.62 4.63 -6.90
C GLU A 167 17.82 4.91 -5.62
N GLU A 168 17.65 6.18 -5.26
CA GLU A 168 16.76 6.57 -4.16
C GLU A 168 15.64 7.48 -4.65
N TYR A 169 14.43 7.22 -4.16
CA TYR A 169 13.22 7.99 -4.43
C TYR A 169 12.63 8.42 -3.10
N HIS A 170 12.89 9.67 -2.70
CA HIS A 170 12.39 10.23 -1.45
C HIS A 170 11.12 11.03 -1.71
N LEU A 171 10.00 10.54 -1.22
CA LEU A 171 8.72 11.25 -1.21
C LEU A 171 8.59 12.05 0.08
N THR A 172 8.36 13.35 -0.06
CA THR A 172 8.06 14.24 1.07
C THR A 172 6.80 15.06 0.81
N PRO A 173 6.05 15.45 1.85
CA PRO A 173 5.00 16.43 1.68
C PRO A 173 5.60 17.81 1.43
N LYS A 174 4.94 18.60 0.56
CA LYS A 174 5.28 20.02 0.39
C LYS A 174 5.29 20.74 1.76
N ASP A 175 6.34 21.53 1.98
CA ASP A 175 6.58 22.32 3.20
C ASP A 175 6.66 21.48 4.50
N GLY A 176 6.86 20.16 4.41
CA GLY A 176 6.87 19.26 5.57
C GLY A 176 5.48 19.02 6.18
N LEU A 177 4.41 19.47 5.53
CA LEU A 177 3.05 19.37 6.05
C LEU A 177 2.41 18.04 5.69
N VAL A 178 2.27 17.12 6.64
CA VAL A 178 1.69 15.78 6.40
C VAL A 178 0.28 15.79 5.80
N ARG A 179 -0.47 16.89 5.97
CA ARG A 179 -1.79 17.12 5.34
C ARG A 179 -1.71 17.75 3.95
N SER A 180 -0.52 17.91 3.38
CA SER A 180 -0.36 18.39 2.01
C SER A 180 -0.85 17.33 1.02
N SER A 181 -1.54 17.77 -0.03
CA SER A 181 -1.84 16.91 -1.19
C SER A 181 -0.80 17.01 -2.30
N THR A 182 0.23 17.84 -2.12
CA THR A 182 1.37 17.95 -3.02
C THR A 182 2.53 17.12 -2.49
N VAL A 183 3.03 16.22 -3.31
CA VAL A 183 4.18 15.37 -3.02
C VAL A 183 5.40 15.92 -3.76
N LEU A 184 6.54 15.91 -3.11
CA LEU A 184 7.84 16.17 -3.73
C LEU A 184 8.55 14.82 -3.92
N LEU A 185 9.14 14.59 -5.09
CA LEU A 185 10.11 13.54 -5.32
C LEU A 185 11.50 14.15 -5.33
N ASN A 186 12.34 13.73 -4.38
CA ASN A 186 13.72 14.23 -4.24
C ASN A 186 13.78 15.77 -4.19
N GLY A 187 12.79 16.40 -3.54
CA GLY A 187 12.65 17.85 -3.41
C GLY A 187 11.87 18.55 -4.53
N ASN A 188 11.51 17.86 -5.61
CA ASN A 188 10.81 18.46 -6.76
C ASN A 188 9.31 18.08 -6.74
N PRO A 189 8.38 19.03 -6.89
CA PRO A 189 6.94 18.72 -6.95
C PRO A 189 6.59 17.72 -8.05
N LEU A 190 5.81 16.70 -7.68
CA LEU A 190 5.19 15.79 -8.64
C LEU A 190 3.89 16.41 -9.15
N GLU A 191 3.88 16.71 -10.45
CA GLU A 191 2.76 17.31 -11.16
C GLU A 191 2.48 16.52 -12.43
N THR A 192 1.20 16.42 -12.80
CA THR A 192 0.79 15.90 -14.10
C THR A 192 0.99 16.94 -15.20
N THR A 193 1.16 16.50 -16.43
CA THR A 193 1.07 17.38 -17.60
C THR A 193 -0.35 17.90 -17.78
N LYS A 194 -0.56 18.83 -18.72
CA LYS A 194 -1.90 19.34 -19.05
C LYS A 194 -2.79 18.24 -19.62
N GLU A 195 -2.17 17.23 -20.21
CA GLU A 195 -2.77 16.04 -20.79
C GLU A 195 -3.07 14.94 -19.74
N GLY A 196 -2.64 15.15 -18.49
CA GLY A 196 -2.82 14.19 -17.39
C GLY A 196 -1.72 13.15 -17.29
N ASP A 197 -0.68 13.22 -18.13
CA ASP A 197 0.43 12.29 -18.08
C ASP A 197 1.29 12.52 -16.83
N ILE A 198 1.77 11.42 -16.25
CA ILE A 198 2.68 11.47 -15.11
C ILE A 198 4.10 11.57 -15.63
N ARG A 199 4.82 12.60 -15.17
CA ARG A 199 6.24 12.77 -15.46
C ARG A 199 7.04 11.57 -14.96
N ASN A 200 8.16 11.30 -15.63
CA ASN A 200 9.08 10.26 -15.19
C ASN A 200 9.51 10.49 -13.75
N LEU A 201 9.45 9.43 -12.95
CA LEU A 201 9.94 9.42 -11.57
C LEU A 201 11.46 9.25 -11.64
N ILE A 202 12.20 10.34 -11.41
CA ILE A 202 13.66 10.38 -11.55
C ILE A 202 14.32 10.13 -10.19
N PRO A 203 15.20 9.13 -10.07
CA PRO A 203 15.93 8.88 -8.82
C PRO A 203 17.04 9.91 -8.57
N VAL A 204 17.50 9.95 -7.32
CA VAL A 204 18.86 10.39 -7.02
C VAL A 204 19.76 9.17 -6.92
N TYR A 205 20.90 9.22 -7.59
CA TYR A 205 21.90 8.16 -7.53
C TYR A 205 22.83 8.38 -6.34
N ARG A 206 23.00 7.34 -5.52
CA ARG A 206 23.92 7.35 -4.37
C ARG A 206 24.92 6.20 -4.47
N PRO A 207 26.18 6.39 -4.01
CA PRO A 207 27.13 5.30 -3.90
C PRO A 207 26.55 4.15 -3.06
N SER A 208 26.73 2.90 -3.46
CA SER A 208 26.14 1.77 -2.72
C SER A 208 26.60 1.68 -1.25
N ASN A 209 27.79 2.16 -0.94
CA ASN A 209 28.37 2.15 0.41
C ASN A 209 28.07 3.40 1.27
N SER A 210 27.37 4.41 0.74
CA SER A 210 27.07 5.62 1.52
C SER A 210 25.87 5.39 2.45
N SER A 211 25.79 6.12 3.56
CA SER A 211 24.61 6.09 4.44
C SER A 211 23.33 6.45 3.69
N ILE A 212 22.20 5.85 4.10
CA ILE A 212 20.86 6.21 3.63
C ILE A 212 20.27 7.17 4.67
N HIS A 213 19.81 8.33 4.22
CA HIS A 213 19.18 9.32 5.08
C HIS A 213 17.69 9.41 4.74
N ILE A 214 16.83 9.17 5.72
CA ILE A 214 15.37 9.25 5.57
C ILE A 214 14.89 10.40 6.44
N ALA A 215 14.20 11.38 5.83
CA ALA A 215 13.67 12.52 6.56
C ALA A 215 12.47 12.11 7.43
N GLY A 216 12.22 12.84 8.51
CA GLY A 216 10.98 12.70 9.27
C GLY A 216 9.76 12.95 8.37
N TRP A 217 8.69 12.20 8.57
CA TRP A 217 7.47 12.30 7.75
C TRP A 217 7.72 12.15 6.25
N SER A 218 8.56 11.20 5.86
CA SER A 218 8.86 10.88 4.47
C SER A 218 8.74 9.38 4.19
N ILE A 219 8.67 9.03 2.91
CA ILE A 219 8.67 7.65 2.43
C ILE A 219 9.79 7.53 1.39
N ALA A 220 10.66 6.54 1.53
CA ALA A 220 11.80 6.36 0.64
C ALA A 220 11.74 4.97 -0.03
N PHE A 221 11.87 4.95 -1.35
CA PHE A 221 12.10 3.71 -2.11
C PHE A 221 13.56 3.63 -2.49
N ILE A 222 14.23 2.54 -2.13
CA ILE A 222 15.65 2.32 -2.41
C ILE A 222 15.77 1.13 -3.34
N VAL A 223 16.33 1.34 -4.52
CA VAL A 223 16.58 0.30 -5.50
C VAL A 223 18.07 0.06 -5.56
N VAL A 224 18.48 -1.19 -5.42
CA VAL A 224 19.88 -1.62 -5.59
C VAL A 224 19.94 -2.39 -6.91
N PRO A 225 20.33 -1.73 -8.02
CA PRO A 225 20.42 -2.40 -9.31
C PRO A 225 21.41 -3.56 -9.25
N HIS A 226 21.10 -4.65 -9.95
CA HIS A 226 21.97 -5.84 -10.05
C HIS A 226 22.26 -6.54 -8.71
N PHE A 227 21.41 -6.33 -7.69
CA PHE A 227 21.45 -7.13 -6.47
C PHE A 227 21.12 -8.59 -6.79
N VAL A 228 22.00 -9.50 -6.39
CA VAL A 228 21.80 -10.94 -6.56
C VAL A 228 21.18 -11.49 -5.27
N ALA A 229 19.86 -11.63 -5.27
CA ALA A 229 19.13 -12.32 -4.21
C ALA A 229 19.04 -13.82 -4.54
N PRO A 230 19.50 -14.74 -3.66
CA PRO A 230 19.42 -16.18 -3.91
C PRO A 230 18.01 -16.70 -4.24
N ALA A 231 16.98 -16.04 -3.69
CA ALA A 231 15.58 -16.36 -3.92
C ALA A 231 15.01 -15.86 -5.26
N CYS A 232 15.79 -15.12 -6.06
CA CYS A 232 15.31 -14.47 -7.30
C CYS A 232 15.92 -15.06 -8.57
N ASN A 233 16.28 -16.34 -8.55
CA ASN A 233 16.80 -17.11 -9.69
C ASN A 233 15.70 -17.70 -10.58
#